data_AF-A0A7H1BJW6-F1
#
_entry.id   AF-A0A7H1BJW6-F1
#
_cell.length_a   1.000
_cell.length_b   1.000
_cell.length_c   1.000
_cell.angle_alpha   90.00
_cell.angle_beta   90.00
_cell.angle_gamma   90.00
#
_symmetry.space_group_name_H-M   'P 1'
#
loop_
_entity.id
_entity.type
_entity.pdbx_description
1 polymer ?
#
loop_
_entity_poly.entity_id
_entity_poly.type
_entity_poly.pdbx_seq_one_letter_code
_entity_poly.pdbx_strand_id
1 'polypeptide(L)' 'MCQHQPPCPSADSADREAAHPVAHHPEQGWSLLCNGVLLFEDTGELLPNGTIIAPHRPLSPVVKAA' A
#
# COMPACT_ATOMS: atom_id res chain seq x y z
N MET A 1 -5.83 16.97 -3.11
CA MET A 1 -4.68 16.73 -4.03
C MET A 1 -3.43 17.30 -3.38
N CYS A 2 -2.38 16.50 -3.24
CA CYS A 2 -1.09 16.94 -2.69
C CYS A 2 -0.35 17.91 -3.65
N GLN A 3 0.62 18.67 -3.13
CA GLN A 3 1.41 19.64 -3.92
C GLN A 3 2.79 19.09 -4.36
N HIS A 4 2.97 17.77 -4.37
CA HIS A 4 4.24 17.15 -4.75
C HIS A 4 4.53 17.32 -6.24
N GLN A 5 5.81 17.48 -6.59
CA GLN A 5 6.30 17.54 -7.96
C GLN A 5 7.37 16.45 -8.16
N PRO A 6 7.17 15.48 -9.07
CA PRO A 6 5.98 15.29 -9.91
C PRO A 6 4.70 14.99 -9.12
N PRO A 7 3.51 15.22 -9.70
CA PRO A 7 2.24 14.89 -9.07
C PRO A 7 2.22 13.41 -8.67
N CYS A 8 1.72 13.13 -7.47
CA CYS A 8 1.57 11.75 -7.02
C CYS A 8 0.42 11.05 -7.76
N PRO A 9 0.53 9.74 -8.01
CA PRO A 9 -0.53 8.96 -8.63
C PRO A 9 -1.79 8.91 -7.76
N SER A 10 -2.95 8.75 -8.41
CA SER A 10 -4.22 8.51 -7.73
C SER A 10 -4.19 7.16 -6.99
N ALA A 11 -4.99 7.03 -5.93
CA ALA A 11 -5.16 5.76 -5.23
C ALA A 11 -5.72 4.64 -6.14
N ASP A 12 -6.46 5.00 -7.20
CA ASP A 12 -7.00 4.01 -8.15
C ASP A 12 -5.99 3.62 -9.25
N SER A 13 -4.83 4.29 -9.31
CA SER A 13 -3.82 4.01 -10.33
C SER A 13 -3.10 2.68 -10.05
N ALA A 14 -2.50 2.08 -11.08
CA ALA A 14 -1.72 0.86 -10.93
C ALA A 14 -0.41 1.08 -10.14
N ASP A 15 0.13 2.29 -10.20
CA ASP A 15 1.37 2.74 -9.54
C ASP A 15 1.10 3.54 -8.25
N ARG A 16 -0.06 3.34 -7.60
CA ARG A 16 -0.51 4.12 -6.43
C ARG A 16 0.49 4.17 -5.27
N GLU A 17 1.30 3.12 -5.12
CA GLU A 17 2.35 2.97 -4.11
C GLU A 17 3.52 3.95 -4.29
N ALA A 18 3.66 4.58 -5.46
CA ALA A 18 4.68 5.60 -5.73
C ALA A 18 4.34 6.99 -5.16
N ALA A 19 3.19 7.15 -4.50
CA ALA A 19 2.84 8.38 -3.79
C ALA A 19 3.73 8.60 -2.56
N HIS A 20 3.95 9.86 -2.18
CA HIS A 20 4.86 10.17 -1.07
C HIS A 20 4.25 9.78 0.29
N PRO A 21 5.03 9.21 1.21
CA PRO A 21 4.58 8.93 2.57
C PRO A 21 4.39 10.25 3.34
N VAL A 22 3.26 10.35 4.04
CA VAL A 22 2.91 11.47 4.94
C VAL A 22 2.84 11.05 6.40
N ALA A 23 2.74 9.75 6.67
CA ALA A 23 3.00 9.16 7.98
C ALA A 23 3.72 7.82 7.78
N HIS A 24 4.65 7.51 8.68
CA HIS A 24 5.44 6.28 8.65
C HIS A 24 5.43 5.68 10.06
N HIS A 25 4.87 4.47 10.19
CA HIS A 25 4.68 3.76 11.45
C HIS A 25 5.25 2.34 11.34
N PRO A 26 6.59 2.20 11.30
CA PRO A 26 7.24 0.90 11.20
C PRO A 26 6.91 0.01 12.41
N GLU A 27 6.69 0.59 13.60
CA GLU A 27 6.27 -0.16 14.78
C GLU A 27 4.88 -0.80 14.65
N GLN A 28 4.08 -0.38 13.67
CA GLN A 28 2.78 -0.94 13.33
C GLN A 28 2.75 -1.60 11.94
N GLY A 29 3.86 -1.57 11.20
CA GLY A 29 4.00 -2.19 9.89
C GLY A 29 3.30 -1.47 8.73
N TRP A 30 3.08 -0.15 8.81
CA TRP A 30 2.40 0.59 7.73
C TRP A 30 2.92 2.02 7.52
N SER A 31 2.62 2.56 6.34
CA SER A 31 2.80 3.97 5.98
C SER A 31 1.54 4.52 5.33
N LEU A 32 1.14 5.74 5.69
CA LEU A 32 0.07 6.45 5.00
C LEU A 32 0.68 7.30 3.88
N LEU A 33 0.21 7.11 2.66
CA LEU A 33 0.62 7.87 1.49
C LEU A 33 -0.27 9.10 1.29
N CYS A 34 0.24 10.11 0.61
CA CYS A 34 -0.48 11.38 0.40
C CYS A 34 -1.74 11.27 -0.48
N ASN A 35 -1.89 10.16 -1.21
CA ASN A 35 -3.10 9.82 -1.97
C ASN A 35 -4.14 9.05 -1.12
N GLY A 36 -3.86 8.84 0.17
CA GLY A 36 -4.74 8.17 1.13
C GLY A 36 -4.60 6.65 1.17
N VAL A 37 -3.66 6.07 0.43
CA VAL A 37 -3.36 4.63 0.50
C VAL A 37 -2.60 4.33 1.79
N LEU A 38 -3.05 3.30 2.52
CA LEU A 38 -2.30 2.66 3.59
C LEU A 38 -1.47 1.53 2.98
N LEU A 39 -0.16 1.74 2.91
CA LEU A 39 0.81 0.77 2.41
C LEU A 39 1.37 -0.03 3.59
N PHE A 40 1.24 -1.36 3.53
CA PHE A 40 1.79 -2.27 4.52
C PHE A 40 3.19 -2.74 4.13
N GLU A 41 4.01 -3.11 5.11
CA GLU A 41 5.39 -3.58 4.88
C GLU A 41 5.46 -4.87 4.05
N ASP A 42 4.38 -5.66 4.04
CA ASP A 42 4.28 -6.86 3.22
C ASP A 42 3.83 -6.58 1.77
N THR A 43 3.77 -5.30 1.35
CA THR A 43 3.25 -4.81 0.06
C THR A 43 1.73 -4.90 -0.11
N GLY A 44 0.98 -5.27 0.94
CA GLY A 44 -0.46 -5.12 0.94
C GLY A 44 -0.86 -3.63 0.95
N GLU A 45 -2.08 -3.35 0.50
CA GLU A 45 -2.60 -1.98 0.48
C GLU A 45 -4.07 -1.91 0.93
N LEU A 46 -4.42 -0.86 1.66
CA LEU A 46 -5.80 -0.46 1.91
C LEU A 46 -6.07 0.89 1.25
N LEU A 47 -6.96 0.89 0.25
CA LEU A 47 -7.33 2.09 -0.51
C LEU A 47 -8.29 2.97 0.31
N PRO A 48 -8.42 4.26 -0.04
CA PRO A 48 -9.35 5.19 0.63
C PRO A 48 -10.82 4.75 0.59
N ASN A 49 -11.21 3.95 -0.41
CA ASN A 49 -12.56 3.42 -0.56
C ASN A 49 -12.79 2.12 0.25
N GLY A 50 -11.79 1.65 1.00
CA GLY A 50 -11.84 0.41 1.77
C GLY A 50 -11.49 -0.86 0.98
N THR A 51 -11.13 -0.74 -0.29
CA THR A 51 -10.65 -1.88 -1.09
C THR A 51 -9.31 -2.37 -0.56
N ILE A 52 -9.19 -3.70 -0.45
CA ILE A 52 -7.97 -4.37 -0.02
C ILE A 52 -7.23 -4.88 -1.26
N ILE A 53 -5.95 -4.55 -1.38
CA ILE A 53 -5.02 -5.15 -2.34
C ILE A 53 -4.15 -6.13 -1.58
N ALA A 54 -4.10 -7.37 -2.08
CA ALA A 54 -3.34 -8.42 -1.45
C ALA A 54 -1.82 -8.16 -1.61
N PRO A 55 -1.00 -8.54 -0.61
CA PRO A 55 0.46 -8.55 -0.70
C PRO A 55 1.00 -9.21 -1.98
N HIS A 56 1.97 -8.57 -2.62
CA HIS A 56 2.75 -9.11 -3.75
C HIS A 56 3.86 -10.06 -3.28
N ARG A 57 3.54 -11.02 -2.40
CA ARG A 57 4.45 -12.11 -2.03
C ARG A 57 4.07 -13.39 -2.76
N PRO A 58 5.04 -14.19 -3.25
CA PRO A 58 4.74 -15.56 -3.61
C PRO A 58 4.24 -16.28 -2.36
N LEU A 59 2.99 -16.73 -2.38
CA LEU A 59 2.47 -17.61 -1.34
C LEU A 59 3.31 -18.88 -1.38
N SER A 60 4.08 -19.16 -0.32
CA SER A 60 4.63 -20.50 -0.15
C SER A 60 3.45 -21.46 -0.20
N PRO A 61 3.44 -22.48 -1.08
CA PRO A 61 2.32 -23.41 -1.11
C PRO A 61 2.20 -24.02 0.27
N VAL A 62 1.09 -23.75 0.94
CA VAL A 62 0.77 -24.39 2.21
C VAL A 62 0.68 -25.88 1.90
N VAL A 63 1.68 -26.63 2.35
CA VAL A 63 1.60 -28.09 2.32
C VAL A 63 0.47 -28.45 3.28
N LYS A 64 -0.68 -28.89 2.74
CA LYS A 64 -1.73 -29.47 3.57
C LYS A 64 -1.10 -30.64 4.32
N ALA A 65 -1.11 -30.57 5.66
CA ALA A 65 -0.81 -31.74 6.47
C ALA A 65 -1.86 -32.82 6.16
N ALA A 66 -1.38 -34.03 5.88
CA ALA A 66 -2.19 -35.22 5.63
C ALA A 66 -2.81 -35.76 6.93
#